data_AF-B8G8L8-F1
#
_entry.id   AF-B8G8L8-F1
#
_cell.length_a   1.000
_cell.length_b   1.000
_cell.length_c   1.000
_cell.angle_alpha   90.00
_cell.angle_beta   90.00
_cell.angle_gamma   90.00
#
_symmetry.space_group_name_H-M   'P 1'
#
loop_
_entity.id
_entity.type
_entity.pdbx_description
1 polymer ?
#
loop_
_entity_poly.entity_id
_entity_poly.type
_entity_poly.pdbx_seq_one_letter_code
_entity_poly.pdbx_strand_id
1 'polypeptide(L)'
;MSTSDEKMPLSVLLFHSAMKQQMSLADFAAALGLSVATLRSYLFEAGSRSRMRSKTVEQMAKILNMPASEVRERAELLPYADQPFGEWLKAQMQGRFTRASLCTATKISDSAMKNYLSGQTTPDPDNAIRLAEVLGADSLTVARLIVASELRRRGVELPSAPHREQTVPVEPMPEPKPEPAPIPASTTVDGATPTPKSDTVIDEAIINAYTEQRLLNLWRRLHPQGRRATLTYIASLLAEGM
;
A
#
# COMPACT_ATOMS: atom_id res chain seq x y z
N MET A 1 0.02 29.23 -2.36
CA MET A 1 0.82 28.10 -2.86
C MET A 1 0.06 26.83 -2.54
N SER A 2 -0.14 25.93 -3.49
CA SER A 2 -0.83 24.65 -3.25
C SER A 2 0.13 23.67 -2.59
N THR A 3 -0.26 23.10 -1.45
CA THR A 3 0.48 22.03 -0.78
C THR A 3 0.45 20.76 -1.62
N SER A 4 1.56 20.01 -1.63
CA SER A 4 1.69 18.80 -2.45
C SER A 4 0.76 17.66 -2.00
N ASP A 5 0.27 17.69 -0.75
CA ASP A 5 -0.63 16.68 -0.18
C ASP A 5 -1.95 16.50 -0.94
N GLU A 6 -2.46 17.51 -1.64
CA GLU A 6 -3.72 17.38 -2.38
C GLU A 6 -3.53 16.87 -3.84
N LYS A 7 -2.27 16.66 -4.28
CA LYS A 7 -1.96 16.20 -5.64
C LYS A 7 -2.04 14.67 -5.76
N MET A 8 -3.11 14.19 -6.39
CA MET A 8 -3.27 12.76 -6.72
C MET A 8 -2.04 12.18 -7.47
N PRO A 9 -1.43 11.07 -7.01
CA PRO A 9 -0.24 10.48 -7.63
C PRO A 9 -0.46 9.95 -9.05
N LEU A 10 0.59 9.97 -9.87
CA LEU A 10 0.56 9.50 -11.26
C LEU A 10 0.12 8.04 -11.39
N SER A 11 0.54 7.16 -10.49
CA SER A 11 0.16 5.74 -10.53
C SER A 11 -1.35 5.54 -10.33
N VAL A 12 -1.98 6.33 -9.47
CA VAL A 12 -3.45 6.33 -9.28
C VAL A 12 -4.15 6.89 -10.52
N LEU A 13 -3.65 7.99 -11.09
CA LEU A 13 -4.22 8.61 -12.30
C LEU A 13 -4.13 7.69 -13.53
N LEU A 14 -3.02 7.00 -13.74
CA LEU A 14 -2.85 6.04 -14.84
C LEU A 14 -3.79 4.84 -14.68
N PHE A 15 -3.92 4.28 -13.47
CA PHE A 15 -4.86 3.19 -13.21
C PHE A 15 -6.32 3.64 -13.40
N HIS A 16 -6.67 4.84 -12.90
CA HIS A 16 -8.00 5.44 -13.08
C HIS A 16 -8.32 5.75 -14.54
N SER A 17 -7.33 6.17 -15.33
CA SER A 17 -7.49 6.38 -16.77
C SER A 17 -7.77 5.08 -17.51
N ALA A 18 -7.08 3.98 -17.16
CA ALA A 18 -7.37 2.65 -17.73
C ALA A 18 -8.79 2.19 -17.35
N MET A 19 -9.20 2.36 -16.09
CA MET A 19 -10.57 2.08 -15.63
C MET A 19 -11.63 2.87 -16.43
N LYS A 20 -11.43 4.19 -16.58
CA LYS A 20 -12.35 5.08 -17.32
C LYS A 20 -12.46 4.76 -18.80
N GLN A 21 -11.39 4.25 -19.41
CA GLN A 21 -11.37 3.84 -20.81
C GLN A 21 -11.83 2.38 -20.99
N GLN A 22 -12.16 1.66 -19.90
CA GLN A 22 -12.49 0.23 -19.88
C GLN A 22 -11.44 -0.61 -20.65
N MET A 23 -10.17 -0.32 -20.38
CA MET A 23 -9.00 -0.98 -20.99
C MET A 23 -8.23 -1.82 -19.98
N SER A 24 -7.85 -3.03 -20.40
CA SER A 24 -6.94 -3.87 -19.64
C SER A 24 -5.56 -3.21 -19.51
N LEU A 25 -4.74 -3.67 -18.55
CA LEU A 25 -3.34 -3.22 -18.47
C LEU A 25 -2.51 -3.58 -19.71
N ALA A 26 -2.94 -4.54 -20.53
CA ALA A 26 -2.26 -4.85 -21.79
C ALA A 26 -2.59 -3.79 -22.86
N ASP A 27 -3.87 -3.48 -23.03
CA ASP A 27 -4.35 -2.53 -24.04
C ASP A 27 -3.94 -1.08 -23.69
N PHE A 28 -4.02 -0.71 -22.41
CA PHE A 28 -3.57 0.60 -21.94
C PHE A 28 -2.04 0.76 -22.01
N ALA A 29 -1.27 -0.32 -21.83
CA ALA A 29 0.18 -0.29 -22.09
C ALA A 29 0.47 -0.11 -23.59
N ALA A 30 -0.25 -0.82 -24.47
CA ALA A 30 -0.12 -0.67 -25.91
C ALA A 30 -0.48 0.76 -26.39
N ALA A 31 -1.55 1.36 -25.85
CA ALA A 31 -1.95 2.74 -26.12
C ALA A 31 -0.88 3.76 -25.70
N LEU A 32 -0.14 3.50 -24.62
CA LEU A 32 1.01 4.29 -24.18
C LEU A 32 2.32 3.99 -24.94
N GLY A 33 2.34 2.99 -25.83
CA GLY A 33 3.55 2.51 -26.50
C GLY A 33 4.56 1.84 -25.55
N LEU A 34 4.06 1.16 -24.51
CA LEU A 34 4.83 0.51 -23.44
C LEU A 34 4.63 -1.01 -23.44
N SER A 35 5.57 -1.72 -22.81
CA SER A 35 5.30 -3.11 -22.39
C SER A 35 4.44 -3.13 -21.13
N VAL A 36 3.64 -4.20 -20.96
CA VAL A 36 2.80 -4.40 -19.76
C VAL A 36 3.65 -4.43 -18.48
N ALA A 37 4.86 -5.00 -18.55
CA ALA A 37 5.81 -4.99 -17.44
C ALA A 37 6.22 -3.54 -17.08
N THR A 38 6.58 -2.72 -18.08
CA THR A 38 6.94 -1.32 -17.90
C THR A 38 5.81 -0.50 -17.28
N LEU A 39 4.56 -0.70 -17.74
CA LEU A 39 3.40 -0.06 -17.13
C LEU A 39 3.20 -0.52 -15.68
N ARG A 40 3.28 -1.83 -15.38
CA ARG A 40 3.16 -2.35 -14.01
C ARG A 40 4.26 -1.83 -13.08
N SER A 41 5.47 -1.57 -13.60
CA SER A 41 6.53 -0.88 -12.85
C SER A 41 6.19 0.59 -12.58
N TYR A 42 5.62 1.32 -13.54
CA TYR A 42 5.17 2.70 -13.30
C TYR A 42 3.94 2.82 -12.39
N LEU A 43 3.10 1.78 -12.31
CA LEU A 43 1.96 1.73 -11.39
C LEU A 43 2.35 1.32 -9.97
N PHE A 44 3.26 0.34 -9.83
CA PHE A 44 3.43 -0.42 -8.59
C PHE A 44 4.89 -0.56 -8.11
N GLU A 45 5.82 0.26 -8.60
CA GLU A 45 7.20 0.35 -8.06
C GLU A 45 7.56 1.81 -7.81
N ALA A 46 7.84 2.16 -6.54
CA ALA A 46 8.02 3.55 -6.11
C ALA A 46 9.09 4.30 -6.93
N GLY A 47 10.27 3.68 -7.12
CA GLY A 47 11.42 4.30 -7.77
C GLY A 47 11.44 4.25 -9.31
N SER A 48 10.70 3.32 -9.95
CA SER A 48 10.79 3.09 -11.40
C SER A 48 10.26 4.25 -12.25
N ARG A 49 9.41 5.09 -11.64
CA ARG A 49 8.80 6.28 -12.24
C ARG A 49 9.78 7.44 -12.46
N SER A 50 10.87 7.51 -11.68
CA SER A 50 11.90 8.55 -11.79
C SER A 50 12.70 8.54 -13.12
N ARG A 51 12.63 7.45 -13.89
CA ARG A 51 13.42 7.22 -15.12
C ARG A 51 12.56 7.12 -16.38
N MET A 52 11.38 7.75 -16.40
CA MET A 52 10.52 7.80 -17.59
C MET A 52 11.18 8.56 -18.75
N ARG A 53 11.13 7.98 -19.96
CA ARG A 53 11.61 8.62 -21.19
C ARG A 53 10.67 9.77 -21.59
N SER A 54 11.17 10.88 -22.15
CA SER A 54 10.35 12.06 -22.49
C SER A 54 9.12 11.70 -23.34
N LYS A 55 9.29 10.90 -24.41
CA LYS A 55 8.17 10.39 -25.24
C LYS A 55 7.08 9.68 -24.43
N THR A 56 7.45 8.94 -23.38
CA THR A 56 6.49 8.27 -22.48
C THR A 56 5.75 9.29 -21.61
N VAL A 57 6.47 10.27 -21.05
CA VAL A 57 5.88 11.38 -20.29
C VAL A 57 4.92 12.18 -21.17
N GLU A 58 5.24 12.40 -22.45
CA GLU A 58 4.39 13.07 -23.44
C GLU A 58 3.12 12.28 -23.77
N GLN A 59 3.18 10.95 -23.91
CA GLN A 59 1.96 10.14 -24.09
C GLN A 59 1.08 10.13 -22.82
N MET A 60 1.70 10.03 -21.63
CA MET A 60 0.96 10.13 -20.36
C MET A 60 0.31 11.51 -20.18
N ALA A 61 1.03 12.59 -20.50
CA ALA A 61 0.52 13.97 -20.51
C ALA A 61 -0.70 14.12 -21.42
N LYS A 62 -0.64 13.54 -22.63
CA LYS A 62 -1.74 13.55 -23.59
C LYS A 62 -2.96 12.75 -23.09
N ILE A 63 -2.76 11.56 -22.52
CA ILE A 63 -3.86 10.71 -22.03
C ILE A 63 -4.50 11.27 -20.76
N LEU A 64 -3.72 11.85 -19.86
CA LEU A 64 -4.18 12.46 -18.61
C LEU A 64 -4.62 13.92 -18.74
N ASN A 65 -4.50 14.50 -19.95
CA ASN A 65 -4.80 15.90 -20.27
C ASN A 65 -4.15 16.92 -19.31
N MET A 66 -2.85 16.76 -19.05
CA MET A 66 -2.05 17.59 -18.14
C MET A 66 -0.63 17.81 -18.67
N PRO A 67 0.07 18.91 -18.31
CA PRO A 67 1.41 19.18 -18.82
C PRO A 67 2.47 18.15 -18.39
N ALA A 68 3.46 17.92 -19.26
CA ALA A 68 4.54 16.95 -19.04
C ALA A 68 5.49 17.30 -17.85
N SER A 69 5.40 18.50 -17.29
CA SER A 69 6.03 18.88 -16.02
C SER A 69 5.27 18.29 -14.83
N GLU A 70 3.94 18.44 -14.81
CA GLU A 70 3.06 17.92 -13.76
C GLU A 70 3.02 16.39 -13.74
N VAL A 71 3.11 15.74 -14.91
CA VAL A 71 3.30 14.27 -14.98
C VAL A 71 4.57 13.84 -14.25
N ARG A 72 5.68 14.59 -14.33
CA ARG A 72 6.92 14.29 -13.60
C ARG A 72 6.79 14.58 -12.11
N GLU A 73 6.19 15.70 -11.72
CA GLU A 73 5.92 16.02 -10.31
C GLU A 73 5.08 14.92 -9.64
N ARG A 74 3.95 14.54 -10.26
CA ARG A 74 3.06 13.49 -9.76
C ARG A 74 3.68 12.08 -9.84
N ALA A 75 4.79 11.90 -10.56
CA ALA A 75 5.50 10.62 -10.66
C ALA A 75 6.25 10.23 -9.38
N GLU A 76 6.63 11.23 -8.57
CA GLU A 76 7.40 11.02 -7.33
C GLU A 76 6.46 10.71 -6.14
N LEU A 77 5.26 11.28 -6.16
CA LEU A 77 4.23 11.11 -5.12
C LEU A 77 3.81 9.64 -4.91
N LEU A 78 3.40 9.30 -3.68
CA LEU A 78 2.83 8.00 -3.32
C LEU A 78 1.38 8.17 -2.83
N PRO A 79 0.50 7.18 -3.03
CA PRO A 79 -0.83 7.23 -2.43
C PRO A 79 -0.73 7.04 -0.92
N TYR A 80 -1.67 7.63 -0.19
CA TYR A 80 -1.73 7.48 1.26
C TYR A 80 -2.06 6.05 1.70
N ALA A 81 -1.68 5.74 2.95
CA ALA A 81 -1.90 4.47 3.61
C ALA A 81 -3.36 4.26 4.04
N ASP A 82 -4.27 4.13 3.09
CA ASP A 82 -5.67 3.74 3.32
C ASP A 82 -5.81 2.31 3.88
N GLN A 83 -7.05 1.93 4.22
CA GLN A 83 -7.47 0.54 4.46
C GLN A 83 -7.15 -0.37 3.25
N PRO A 84 -6.81 -1.66 3.46
CA PRO A 84 -6.62 -2.63 2.38
C PRO A 84 -7.87 -2.80 1.50
N PHE A 85 -7.68 -2.93 0.19
CA PHE A 85 -8.77 -3.10 -0.78
C PHE A 85 -9.68 -4.31 -0.45
N GLY A 86 -9.11 -5.43 0.00
CA GLY A 86 -9.88 -6.62 0.37
C GLY A 86 -10.69 -6.49 1.67
N GLU A 87 -10.41 -5.48 2.49
CA GLU A 87 -11.20 -5.14 3.69
C GLU A 87 -12.30 -4.15 3.34
N TRP A 88 -11.97 -3.10 2.56
CA TRP A 88 -12.95 -2.20 1.95
C TRP A 88 -14.01 -2.97 1.15
N LEU A 89 -13.60 -3.95 0.34
CA LEU A 89 -14.52 -4.76 -0.47
C LEU A 89 -15.47 -5.60 0.40
N LYS A 90 -14.99 -6.15 1.52
CA LYS A 90 -15.87 -6.83 2.50
C LYS A 90 -16.89 -5.85 3.08
N ALA A 91 -16.45 -4.66 3.50
CA ALA A 91 -17.33 -3.64 4.05
C ALA A 91 -18.41 -3.19 3.04
N GLN A 92 -18.06 -2.99 1.77
CA GLN A 92 -19.03 -2.65 0.71
C GLN A 92 -20.04 -3.77 0.41
N MET A 93 -19.70 -5.02 0.70
CA MET A 93 -20.60 -6.18 0.55
C MET A 93 -21.55 -6.37 1.74
N GLN A 94 -21.20 -5.91 2.94
CA GLN A 94 -22.02 -6.12 4.15
C GLN A 94 -23.44 -5.59 3.96
N GLY A 95 -24.44 -6.45 4.24
CA GLY A 95 -25.87 -6.14 4.06
C GLY A 95 -26.34 -5.97 2.61
N ARG A 96 -25.45 -5.94 1.60
CA ARG A 96 -25.79 -5.61 0.20
C ARG A 96 -25.55 -6.75 -0.79
N PHE A 97 -24.46 -7.51 -0.64
CA PHE A 97 -24.04 -8.52 -1.60
C PHE A 97 -23.49 -9.79 -0.95
N THR A 98 -23.97 -10.95 -1.39
CA THR A 98 -23.24 -12.21 -1.23
C THR A 98 -22.12 -12.29 -2.28
N ARG A 99 -21.07 -13.07 -2.00
CA ARG A 99 -19.96 -13.30 -2.95
C ARG A 99 -20.47 -13.79 -4.31
N ALA A 100 -21.38 -14.75 -4.33
CA ALA A 100 -21.99 -15.27 -5.56
C ALA A 100 -22.77 -14.18 -6.33
N SER A 101 -23.59 -13.37 -5.64
CA SER A 101 -24.32 -12.27 -6.30
C SER A 101 -23.39 -11.21 -6.90
N LEU A 102 -22.27 -10.90 -6.22
CA LEU A 102 -21.29 -9.94 -6.73
C LEU A 102 -20.52 -10.49 -7.94
N CYS A 103 -20.14 -11.77 -7.93
CA CYS A 103 -19.56 -12.46 -9.09
C CYS A 103 -20.48 -12.37 -10.32
N THR A 104 -21.78 -12.68 -10.14
CA THR A 104 -22.79 -12.59 -11.21
C THR A 104 -22.95 -11.18 -11.75
N ALA A 105 -23.08 -10.18 -10.87
CA ALA A 105 -23.29 -8.78 -11.26
C ALA A 105 -22.06 -8.17 -11.98
N THR A 106 -20.86 -8.45 -11.50
CA THR A 106 -19.59 -7.93 -12.07
C THR A 106 -19.05 -8.77 -13.25
N LYS A 107 -19.60 -9.98 -13.46
CA LYS A 107 -19.07 -11.00 -14.38
C LYS A 107 -17.60 -11.38 -14.08
N ILE A 108 -17.21 -11.34 -12.80
CA ILE A 108 -15.89 -11.74 -12.30
C ILE A 108 -15.97 -13.18 -11.80
N SER A 109 -14.91 -13.98 -12.02
CA SER A 109 -14.89 -15.38 -11.59
C SER A 109 -14.82 -15.53 -10.06
N ASP A 110 -15.46 -16.57 -9.54
CA ASP A 110 -15.56 -16.83 -8.10
C ASP A 110 -14.19 -16.99 -7.41
N SER A 111 -13.21 -17.51 -8.16
CA SER A 111 -11.80 -17.62 -7.73
C SER A 111 -11.11 -16.25 -7.67
N ALA A 112 -11.28 -15.39 -8.67
CA ALA A 112 -10.74 -14.03 -8.64
C ALA A 112 -11.36 -13.22 -7.49
N MET A 113 -12.68 -13.29 -7.31
CA MET A 113 -13.39 -12.63 -6.20
C MET A 113 -12.91 -13.11 -4.83
N LYS A 114 -12.65 -14.42 -4.66
CA LYS A 114 -12.05 -14.98 -3.43
C LYS A 114 -10.68 -14.36 -3.16
N ASN A 115 -9.83 -14.23 -4.19
CA ASN A 115 -8.47 -13.71 -4.06
C ASN A 115 -8.43 -12.19 -3.80
N TYR A 116 -9.42 -11.45 -4.30
CA TYR A 116 -9.63 -10.04 -3.98
C TYR A 116 -10.07 -9.84 -2.53
N LEU A 117 -11.00 -10.67 -2.04
CA LEU A 117 -11.47 -10.65 -0.64
C LEU A 117 -10.41 -11.13 0.36
N SER A 118 -9.50 -12.01 -0.03
CA SER A 118 -8.35 -12.43 0.80
C SER A 118 -7.16 -11.47 0.73
N GLY A 119 -7.18 -10.47 -0.17
CA GLY A 119 -6.06 -9.55 -0.41
C GLY A 119 -4.86 -10.18 -1.14
N GLN A 120 -4.98 -11.44 -1.60
CA GLN A 120 -3.92 -12.15 -2.33
C GLN A 120 -3.63 -11.49 -3.69
N THR A 121 -4.64 -10.94 -4.34
CA THR A 121 -4.53 -10.14 -5.56
C THR A 121 -5.43 -8.90 -5.48
N THR A 122 -5.15 -7.87 -6.28
CA THR A 122 -6.13 -6.82 -6.60
C THR A 122 -6.72 -7.05 -7.99
N PRO A 123 -7.88 -6.47 -8.31
CA PRO A 123 -8.37 -6.44 -9.68
C PRO A 123 -7.48 -5.60 -10.60
N ASP A 124 -7.37 -6.01 -11.86
CA ASP A 124 -6.93 -5.16 -12.97
C ASP A 124 -8.06 -4.17 -13.36
N PRO A 125 -7.79 -3.09 -14.13
CA PRO A 125 -8.72 -1.98 -14.35
C PRO A 125 -10.13 -2.36 -14.80
N ASP A 126 -10.28 -3.33 -15.71
CA ASP A 126 -11.59 -3.78 -16.22
C ASP A 126 -12.46 -4.41 -15.12
N ASN A 127 -11.85 -5.14 -14.20
CA ASN A 127 -12.54 -5.72 -13.05
C ASN A 127 -12.78 -4.66 -11.97
N ALA A 128 -11.85 -3.70 -11.82
CA ALA A 128 -11.95 -2.61 -10.87
C ALA A 128 -13.09 -1.63 -11.22
N ILE A 129 -13.28 -1.29 -12.50
CA ILE A 129 -14.37 -0.40 -12.92
C ILE A 129 -15.74 -1.07 -12.75
N ARG A 130 -15.88 -2.34 -13.14
CA ARG A 130 -17.11 -3.12 -12.90
C ARG A 130 -17.45 -3.26 -11.42
N LEU A 131 -16.44 -3.42 -10.56
CA LEU A 131 -16.61 -3.41 -9.11
C LEU A 131 -17.07 -2.03 -8.59
N ALA A 132 -16.49 -0.94 -9.08
CA ALA A 132 -16.91 0.42 -8.72
C ALA A 132 -18.38 0.69 -9.16
N GLU A 133 -18.71 0.36 -10.41
CA GLU A 133 -20.06 0.50 -10.99
C GLU A 133 -21.11 -0.29 -10.20
N VAL A 134 -20.88 -1.59 -9.96
CA VAL A 134 -21.85 -2.47 -9.26
C VAL A 134 -22.01 -2.12 -7.78
N LEU A 135 -20.96 -1.66 -7.11
CA LEU A 135 -21.04 -1.24 -5.70
C LEU A 135 -21.59 0.17 -5.52
N GLY A 136 -21.61 0.99 -6.58
CA GLY A 136 -21.94 2.42 -6.52
C GLY A 136 -20.84 3.28 -5.89
N ALA A 137 -19.57 2.86 -6.06
CA ALA A 137 -18.41 3.49 -5.45
C ALA A 137 -17.67 4.43 -6.42
N ASP A 138 -17.01 5.46 -5.89
CA ASP A 138 -16.15 6.31 -6.70
C ASP A 138 -14.94 5.52 -7.26
N SER A 139 -14.91 5.44 -8.59
CA SER A 139 -13.80 4.90 -9.39
C SER A 139 -12.41 5.41 -9.03
N LEU A 140 -12.24 6.68 -8.61
CA LEU A 140 -10.94 7.24 -8.26
C LEU A 140 -10.47 6.75 -6.88
N THR A 141 -11.38 6.70 -5.91
CA THR A 141 -11.16 6.09 -4.59
C THR A 141 -10.84 4.59 -4.73
N VAL A 142 -11.55 3.86 -5.60
CA VAL A 142 -11.25 2.45 -5.91
C VAL A 142 -9.85 2.29 -6.51
N ALA A 143 -9.47 3.14 -7.48
CA ALA A 143 -8.11 3.15 -8.04
C ALA A 143 -7.04 3.40 -6.96
N ARG A 144 -7.29 4.35 -6.04
CA ARG A 144 -6.37 4.69 -4.94
C ARG A 144 -6.16 3.51 -4.00
N LEU A 145 -7.25 2.86 -3.57
CA LEU A 145 -7.23 1.69 -2.69
C LEU A 145 -6.47 0.51 -3.32
N ILE A 146 -6.66 0.26 -4.62
CA ILE A 146 -5.97 -0.81 -5.36
C ILE A 146 -4.46 -0.53 -5.44
N VAL A 147 -4.07 0.66 -5.89
CA VAL A 147 -2.66 1.03 -6.05
C VAL A 147 -1.93 1.06 -4.70
N ALA A 148 -2.56 1.59 -3.65
CA ALA A 148 -2.03 1.53 -2.29
C ALA A 148 -1.86 0.09 -1.78
N SER A 149 -2.84 -0.80 -2.05
CA SER A 149 -2.76 -2.21 -1.64
C SER A 149 -1.66 -2.98 -2.36
N GLU A 150 -1.47 -2.77 -3.67
CA GLU A 150 -0.37 -3.37 -4.44
C GLU A 150 1.00 -2.87 -3.95
N LEU A 151 1.15 -1.57 -3.70
CA LEU A 151 2.40 -0.99 -3.18
C LEU A 151 2.72 -1.54 -1.78
N ARG A 152 1.74 -1.59 -0.87
CA ARG A 152 1.90 -2.17 0.48
C ARG A 152 2.27 -3.67 0.41
N ARG A 153 1.63 -4.46 -0.46
CA ARG A 153 1.96 -5.89 -0.65
C ARG A 153 3.38 -6.11 -1.22
N ARG A 154 3.97 -5.10 -1.87
CA ARG A 154 5.36 -5.10 -2.36
C ARG A 154 6.36 -4.59 -1.33
N GLY A 155 5.93 -4.24 -0.11
CA GLY A 155 6.78 -3.70 0.94
C GLY A 155 7.17 -2.23 0.73
N VAL A 156 6.38 -1.47 -0.03
CA VAL A 156 6.53 -0.01 -0.10
C VAL A 156 5.81 0.60 1.09
N GLU A 157 6.55 1.32 1.93
CA GLU A 157 5.98 2.18 2.97
C GLU A 157 5.23 3.34 2.31
N LEU A 158 4.00 3.58 2.77
CA LEU A 158 3.13 4.63 2.25
C LEU A 158 2.93 5.70 3.33
N PRO A 159 2.89 6.99 2.97
CA PRO A 159 2.62 8.05 3.94
C PRO A 159 1.24 7.84 4.56
N SER A 160 1.10 8.06 5.87
CA SER A 160 -0.21 8.16 6.52
C SER A 160 -1.05 9.22 5.83
N ALA A 161 -2.35 8.99 5.67
CA ALA A 161 -3.25 10.03 5.20
C ALA A 161 -3.18 11.23 6.16
N PRO A 162 -3.09 12.47 5.67
CA PRO A 162 -3.16 13.64 6.54
C PRO A 162 -4.49 13.58 7.29
N HIS A 163 -4.43 13.70 8.61
CA HIS A 163 -5.63 13.78 9.42
C HIS A 163 -6.39 15.04 9.02
N ARG A 164 -7.42 14.89 8.17
CA ARG A 164 -8.54 15.82 8.21
C ARG A 164 -9.07 15.73 9.63
N GLU A 165 -8.84 16.79 10.40
CA GLU A 165 -9.52 17.01 11.66
C GLU A 165 -11.01 16.88 11.37
N GLN A 166 -11.60 15.78 11.83
CA GLN A 166 -13.04 15.72 12.00
C GLN A 166 -13.31 16.79 13.06
N THR A 167 -13.89 17.91 12.64
CA THR A 167 -14.38 18.94 13.55
C THR A 167 -15.45 18.30 14.42
N VAL A 168 -15.02 17.75 15.56
CA VAL A 168 -15.89 17.23 16.60
C VAL A 168 -16.88 18.35 16.91
N PRO A 169 -18.21 18.12 16.82
CA PRO A 169 -19.17 19.12 17.24
C PRO A 169 -18.82 19.53 18.67
N VAL A 170 -18.53 20.80 18.89
CA VAL A 170 -18.05 21.29 20.19
C VAL A 170 -19.17 21.14 21.20
N GLU A 171 -19.12 20.05 21.96
CA GLU A 171 -19.97 19.83 23.13
C GLU A 171 -19.64 20.94 24.15
N PRO A 172 -20.63 21.73 24.59
CA PRO A 172 -20.36 22.96 25.32
C PRO A 172 -19.72 22.68 26.69
N MET A 173 -18.50 23.18 26.86
CA MET A 173 -17.68 22.97 28.04
C MET A 173 -18.34 23.54 29.31
N PRO A 174 -18.52 22.77 30.40
CA PRO A 174 -18.96 23.29 31.68
C PRO A 174 -17.83 24.07 32.38
N GLU A 175 -18.17 25.20 33.00
CA GLU A 175 -17.21 26.09 33.66
C GLU A 175 -16.66 25.55 35.01
N PRO A 176 -15.45 25.99 35.44
CA PRO A 176 -14.73 25.41 36.57
C PRO A 176 -15.20 25.86 37.97
N LYS A 177 -14.68 25.18 39.00
CA LYS A 177 -15.22 25.15 40.38
C LYS A 177 -14.16 25.44 41.46
N PRO A 178 -14.56 26.10 42.58
CA PRO A 178 -13.95 25.97 43.91
C PRO A 178 -14.92 25.35 44.97
N GLU A 179 -14.51 24.81 46.12
CA GLU A 179 -13.24 24.12 46.46
C GLU A 179 -13.51 22.96 47.50
N PRO A 180 -13.02 22.83 48.78
CA PRO A 180 -12.92 21.49 49.41
C PRO A 180 -13.49 21.29 50.85
N ALA A 181 -13.43 20.01 51.29
CA ALA A 181 -13.22 19.48 52.66
C ALA A 181 -14.36 19.54 53.72
N PRO A 182 -14.37 18.62 54.74
CA PRO A 182 -13.47 17.48 55.01
C PRO A 182 -14.13 16.06 55.07
N ILE A 183 -13.32 15.04 55.40
CA ILE A 183 -13.57 13.58 55.51
C ILE A 183 -14.14 13.17 56.91
N PRO A 184 -14.69 11.94 57.17
CA PRO A 184 -14.02 10.60 57.13
C PRO A 184 -14.94 9.42 56.70
N ALA A 185 -14.60 8.12 56.65
CA ALA A 185 -13.40 7.31 56.39
C ALA A 185 -13.78 5.80 56.49
N SER A 186 -13.28 4.94 55.59
CA SER A 186 -13.32 3.45 55.63
C SER A 186 -12.70 2.82 54.35
N THR A 187 -12.30 1.54 54.25
CA THR A 187 -11.83 0.51 55.23
C THR A 187 -11.12 -0.65 54.45
N THR A 188 -10.27 -1.39 55.16
CA THR A 188 -9.51 -2.65 54.90
C THR A 188 -10.36 -3.82 54.29
N VAL A 189 -9.88 -4.90 53.64
CA VAL A 189 -8.69 -5.80 53.83
C VAL A 189 -8.21 -6.46 52.49
N ASP A 190 -7.01 -7.07 52.52
CA ASP A 190 -6.20 -7.85 51.55
C ASP A 190 -6.87 -8.78 50.49
N GLY A 191 -6.08 -9.20 49.47
CA GLY A 191 -6.34 -10.47 48.76
C GLY A 191 -5.55 -10.83 47.48
N ALA A 192 -4.33 -11.37 47.62
CA ALA A 192 -3.61 -12.33 46.73
C ALA A 192 -3.58 -12.20 45.17
N THR A 193 -2.37 -12.19 44.60
CA THR A 193 -2.06 -12.54 43.19
C THR A 193 -2.26 -14.05 42.92
N PRO A 194 -2.51 -14.46 41.65
CA PRO A 194 -1.44 -15.19 40.94
C PRO A 194 -1.32 -14.90 39.43
N THR A 195 -0.12 -15.12 38.90
CA THR A 195 0.19 -15.08 37.46
C THR A 195 -0.12 -16.40 36.74
N PRO A 196 -0.59 -16.38 35.48
CA PRO A 196 -0.27 -17.41 34.51
C PRO A 196 1.02 -17.08 33.74
N LYS A 197 1.88 -18.08 33.51
CA LYS A 197 2.92 -18.04 32.48
C LYS A 197 2.36 -18.66 31.19
N SER A 198 2.81 -18.17 30.04
CA SER A 198 2.68 -18.86 28.76
C SER A 198 3.97 -18.67 27.98
N ASP A 199 4.55 -19.76 27.46
CA ASP A 199 5.86 -19.71 26.82
C ASP A 199 5.80 -19.11 25.41
N THR A 200 6.71 -18.17 25.13
CA THR A 200 6.97 -17.64 23.78
C THR A 200 8.45 -17.79 23.40
N VAL A 201 9.10 -18.88 23.86
CA VAL A 201 10.46 -19.24 23.43
C VAL A 201 10.38 -19.98 22.09
N ILE A 202 10.01 -19.26 21.03
CA ILE A 202 10.09 -19.72 19.64
C ILE A 202 10.87 -18.68 18.84
N ASP A 203 12.17 -18.92 18.75
CA ASP A 203 13.03 -18.54 17.62
C ASP A 203 13.20 -17.06 17.25
N GLU A 204 13.53 -16.24 18.24
CA GLU A 204 14.29 -14.99 18.01
C GLU A 204 15.58 -15.26 17.19
N ALA A 205 16.16 -16.46 17.34
CA ALA A 205 17.30 -16.95 16.54
C ALA A 205 16.98 -17.15 15.04
N ILE A 206 15.82 -17.72 14.67
CA ILE A 206 15.45 -17.89 13.25
C ILE A 206 15.08 -16.53 12.64
N ILE A 207 14.42 -15.66 13.40
CA ILE A 207 14.11 -14.29 12.96
C ILE A 207 15.40 -13.52 12.63
N ASN A 208 16.43 -13.59 13.48
CA ASN A 208 17.73 -12.96 13.21
C ASN A 208 18.52 -13.65 12.07
N ALA A 209 18.56 -14.98 12.01
CA ALA A 209 19.23 -15.68 10.91
C ALA A 209 18.63 -15.34 9.54
N TYR A 210 17.30 -15.15 9.47
CA TYR A 210 16.61 -14.78 8.24
C TYR A 210 16.83 -13.32 7.83
N THR A 211 16.95 -12.39 8.79
CA THR A 211 17.26 -10.98 8.50
C THR A 211 18.72 -10.80 8.06
N GLU A 212 19.69 -11.47 8.69
CA GLU A 212 21.10 -11.44 8.27
C GLU A 212 21.29 -11.93 6.83
N GLN A 213 20.72 -13.09 6.48
CA GLN A 213 20.80 -13.61 5.11
C GLN A 213 20.14 -12.69 4.08
N ARG A 214 19.06 -11.99 4.46
CA ARG A 214 18.39 -10.99 3.63
C ARG A 214 19.26 -9.74 3.43
N LEU A 215 19.90 -9.24 4.50
CA LEU A 215 20.84 -8.12 4.45
C LEU A 215 22.09 -8.43 3.62
N LEU A 216 22.71 -9.61 3.82
CA LEU A 216 23.85 -10.07 3.04
C LEU A 216 23.51 -10.18 1.54
N ASN A 217 22.32 -10.68 1.19
CA ASN A 217 21.90 -10.77 -0.20
C ASN A 217 21.50 -9.42 -0.82
N LEU A 218 21.03 -8.46 -0.01
CA LEU A 218 20.83 -7.08 -0.45
C LEU A 218 22.17 -6.39 -0.73
N TRP A 219 23.13 -6.50 0.20
CA TRP A 219 24.49 -5.95 0.06
C TRP A 219 25.24 -6.54 -1.14
N ARG A 220 25.15 -7.87 -1.35
CA ARG A 220 25.70 -8.56 -2.54
C ARG A 220 25.11 -8.09 -3.87
N ARG A 221 23.88 -7.54 -3.89
CA ARG A 221 23.25 -6.93 -5.06
C ARG A 221 23.71 -5.49 -5.29
N LEU A 222 23.98 -4.74 -4.22
CA LEU A 222 24.44 -3.35 -4.28
C LEU A 222 25.94 -3.22 -4.57
N HIS A 223 26.76 -4.15 -4.05
CA HIS A 223 28.23 -4.11 -4.15
C HIS A 223 28.82 -5.36 -4.87
N PRO A 224 28.58 -5.52 -6.19
CA PRO A 224 29.10 -6.67 -6.95
C PRO A 224 30.64 -6.74 -6.96
N GLN A 225 31.35 -5.63 -6.78
CA GLN A 225 32.81 -5.60 -6.63
C GLN A 225 33.29 -6.22 -5.30
N GLY A 226 32.56 -5.98 -4.19
CA GLY A 226 32.88 -6.57 -2.88
C GLY A 226 32.80 -8.11 -2.87
N ARG A 227 32.02 -8.68 -3.79
CA ARG A 227 31.93 -10.12 -4.03
C ARG A 227 33.18 -10.71 -4.69
N ARG A 228 33.97 -9.90 -5.42
CA ARG A 228 35.30 -10.30 -5.91
C ARG A 228 36.33 -10.16 -4.79
N ALA A 229 36.37 -9.02 -4.09
CA ALA A 229 37.32 -8.78 -3.01
C ALA A 229 37.27 -9.87 -1.91
N THR A 230 36.07 -10.27 -1.48
CA THR A 230 35.92 -11.34 -0.48
C THR A 230 36.34 -12.72 -1.00
N LEU A 231 36.07 -13.06 -2.26
CA LEU A 231 36.55 -14.31 -2.86
C LEU A 231 38.08 -14.32 -3.05
N THR A 232 38.69 -13.19 -3.43
CA THR A 232 40.15 -13.07 -3.53
C THR A 232 40.82 -13.19 -2.17
N TYR A 233 40.25 -12.59 -1.12
CA TYR A 233 40.78 -12.69 0.24
C TYR A 233 40.63 -14.09 0.85
N ILE A 234 39.51 -14.79 0.60
CA ILE A 234 39.35 -16.19 0.99
C ILE A 234 40.32 -17.09 0.19
N ALA A 235 40.56 -16.80 -1.08
CA ALA A 235 41.53 -17.52 -1.90
C ALA A 235 42.98 -17.27 -1.45
N SER A 236 43.35 -16.07 -1.00
CA SER A 236 44.68 -15.83 -0.43
C SER A 236 44.86 -16.53 0.91
N LEU A 237 43.88 -16.46 1.82
CA LEU A 237 43.93 -17.20 3.10
C LEU A 237 44.02 -18.72 2.91
N LEU A 238 43.41 -19.28 1.85
CA LEU A 238 43.53 -20.70 1.51
C LEU A 238 44.87 -21.03 0.82
N ALA A 239 45.54 -20.05 0.19
CA ALA A 239 46.86 -20.22 -0.41
C ALA A 239 48.01 -20.00 0.60
N GLU A 240 47.79 -19.23 1.66
CA GLU A 240 48.69 -19.04 2.80
C GLU A 240 48.54 -20.16 3.87
N GLY A 241 47.66 -21.14 3.63
CA GLY A 241 47.30 -22.22 4.55
C GLY A 241 47.80 -23.63 4.18
N MET A 242 48.79 -23.75 3.29
CA MET A 242 49.46 -25.01 2.90
C MET A 242 50.98 -24.84 2.84
#